data_AF-A0A397TUC1-F1
#
_entry.id   AF-A0A397TUC1-F1
#
_cell.length_a   1.000
_cell.length_b   1.000
_cell.length_c   1.000
_cell.angle_alpha   90.00
_cell.angle_beta   90.00
_cell.angle_gamma   90.00
#
_symmetry.space_group_name_H-M   'P 1'
#
loop_
_entity.id
_entity.type
_entity.pdbx_description
1 polymer ?
#
loop_
_entity_poly.entity_id
_entity_poly.type
_entity_poly.pdbx_seq_one_letter_code
_entity_poly.pdbx_strand_id
1 'polypeptide(L)'
;DIEYWLQRCSICFDAQLDFCLELCRDQFCRDCFQRYVKEVVQNSWGLGITKVKCPVCQDVIQQSEWSKYVDQNIIDLYNTYNKPYRSFSRCCSECGEEVFAAQVFQVCAEEKEKYFKEISILLRKYFDTYGSGKNCKGKGTLNRVTKNQSDIDSFLEKYQADYLAYISGEDPKIGLKTHADMVKSAAEISSKMVALEVRPDAWKELQFMHVANFPQSHCTRCNNDICLQCGESTHHPGMTCIQFMRYKVANPHLFILNHCHVHNDALENIKWKLANSKSCPNCSILINRDDGCNKVDCLHCGYRFCWICRNRWSENCGFYKCRMAKSKRKRDKEKYPPEIGVPNVFMIQSKLISNSNFL
;
A
#
# COMPACT_ATOMS: atom_id res chain seq x y z
N ASP A 1 34.35 14.01 32.94
CA ASP A 1 34.21 15.40 32.49
C ASP A 1 32.90 15.55 31.74
N ILE A 2 31.83 15.92 32.44
CA ILE A 2 30.47 16.00 31.86
C ILE A 2 30.36 17.23 30.93
N GLU A 3 31.11 18.29 31.22
CA GLU A 3 31.15 19.51 30.43
C GLU A 3 31.63 19.25 29.00
N TYR A 4 32.57 18.31 28.82
CA TYR A 4 33.02 17.89 27.49
C TYR A 4 31.87 17.38 26.62
N TRP A 5 30.99 16.53 27.17
CA TRP A 5 29.89 15.92 26.41
C TRP A 5 28.69 16.86 26.20
N LEU A 6 28.47 17.79 27.12
CA LEU A 6 27.44 18.82 27.00
C LEU A 6 27.67 19.74 25.80
N GLN A 7 28.91 19.84 25.31
CA GLN A 7 29.26 20.68 24.16
C GLN A 7 29.34 19.93 22.83
N ARG A 8 28.99 18.63 22.79
CA ARG A 8 29.16 17.79 21.60
C ARG A 8 27.82 17.45 20.96
N CYS A 9 27.83 17.26 19.65
CA CYS A 9 26.70 16.80 18.86
C CYS A 9 26.19 15.44 19.37
N SER A 10 24.88 15.34 19.61
CA SER A 10 24.24 14.11 20.10
C SER A 10 24.14 12.99 19.06
N ILE A 11 24.56 13.22 17.81
CA ILE A 11 24.60 12.21 16.75
C ILE A 11 26.00 11.60 16.61
N CYS A 12 27.02 12.43 16.36
CA CYS A 12 28.38 11.93 16.12
C CYS A 12 29.26 11.86 17.37
N PHE A 13 28.87 12.52 18.46
CA PHE A 13 29.64 12.63 19.71
C PHE A 13 31.05 13.21 19.56
N ASP A 14 31.37 13.78 18.39
CA ASP A 14 32.71 14.24 18.03
C ASP A 14 32.72 15.74 17.75
N ALA A 15 31.90 16.23 16.82
CA ALA A 15 31.81 17.65 16.52
C ALA A 15 31.24 18.46 17.71
N GLN A 16 31.71 19.69 17.86
CA GLN A 16 31.07 20.67 18.75
C GLN A 16 29.63 20.95 18.26
N LEU A 17 28.70 21.21 19.18
CA LEU A 17 27.34 21.58 18.78
C LEU A 17 27.33 22.92 18.04
N ASP A 18 26.45 23.03 17.05
CA ASP A 18 26.17 24.30 16.36
C ASP A 18 24.85 24.91 16.87
N PHE A 19 23.89 24.07 17.27
CA PHE A 19 22.60 24.51 17.78
C PHE A 19 21.93 23.46 18.69
N CYS A 20 20.89 23.88 19.38
CA CYS A 20 19.95 23.02 20.12
C CYS A 20 18.55 23.18 19.54
N LEU A 21 17.75 22.11 19.56
CA LEU A 21 16.33 22.19 19.19
C LEU A 21 15.55 23.06 20.19
N GLU A 22 14.53 23.78 19.71
CA GLU A 22 13.77 24.77 20.49
C GLU A 22 13.01 24.13 21.66
N LEU A 23 12.41 22.95 21.45
CA LEU A 23 11.57 22.27 22.43
C LEU A 23 12.34 21.30 23.33
N CYS A 24 12.99 20.28 22.77
CA CYS A 24 13.64 19.23 23.54
C CYS A 24 15.07 19.58 23.98
N ARG A 25 15.66 20.66 23.45
CA ARG A 25 17.03 21.13 23.74
C ARG A 25 18.16 20.17 23.36
N ASP A 26 17.87 19.04 22.72
CA ASP A 26 18.90 18.16 22.16
C ASP A 26 19.80 18.93 21.19
N GLN A 27 21.12 18.66 21.26
CA GLN A 27 22.14 19.44 20.58
C GLN A 27 22.77 18.73 19.39
N PHE A 28 23.05 19.47 18.31
CA PHE A 28 23.55 18.90 17.06
C PHE A 28 24.60 19.80 16.41
N CYS A 29 25.55 19.19 15.71
CA CYS A 29 26.26 19.88 14.64
C CYS A 29 25.40 19.88 13.37
N ARG A 30 25.59 20.90 12.53
CA ARG A 30 24.82 21.16 11.32
C ARG A 30 24.93 19.99 10.33
N ASP A 31 26.14 19.47 10.13
CA ASP A 31 26.39 18.37 9.17
C ASP A 31 25.58 17.10 9.50
N CYS A 32 25.59 16.69 10.77
CA CYS A 32 24.86 15.50 11.19
C CYS A 32 23.34 15.68 11.06
N PHE A 33 22.83 16.84 11.49
CA PHE A 33 21.40 17.12 11.41
C PHE A 33 20.93 17.24 9.96
N GLN A 34 21.68 17.90 9.09
CA GLN A 34 21.40 18.01 7.66
C GLN A 34 21.31 16.64 6.99
N ARG A 35 22.30 15.77 7.21
CA ARG A 35 22.30 14.42 6.65
C ARG A 35 21.10 13.62 7.15
N TYR A 36 20.80 13.71 8.45
CA TYR A 36 19.64 13.06 9.04
C TYR A 36 18.32 13.51 8.39
N VAL A 37 18.06 14.82 8.29
CA VAL A 37 16.84 15.33 7.69
C VAL A 37 16.76 14.93 6.21
N LYS A 38 17.87 15.03 5.47
CA LYS A 38 17.94 14.62 4.07
C LYS A 38 17.56 13.15 3.88
N GLU A 39 18.13 12.25 4.68
CA GLU A 39 17.80 10.81 4.70
C GLU A 39 16.31 10.58 5.01
N VAL A 40 15.77 11.26 6.03
CA VAL A 40 14.35 11.15 6.39
C VAL A 40 13.46 11.56 5.21
N VAL A 41 13.72 12.71 4.58
CA VAL A 41 12.92 13.21 3.46
C VAL A 41 13.05 12.32 2.22
N GLN A 42 14.26 11.89 1.88
CA GLN A 42 14.50 11.05 0.69
C GLN A 42 13.83 9.67 0.81
N ASN A 43 13.76 9.12 2.01
CA ASN A 43 13.09 7.85 2.28
C ASN A 43 11.56 7.98 2.50
N SER A 44 11.00 9.17 2.30
CA SER A 44 9.58 9.48 2.52
C SER A 44 8.71 9.48 1.25
N TRP A 45 9.13 8.79 0.19
CA TRP A 45 8.43 8.73 -1.09
C TRP A 45 7.03 8.07 -1.02
N GLY A 46 6.73 7.41 0.10
CA GLY A 46 5.42 6.87 0.41
C GLY A 46 4.30 7.92 0.37
N LEU A 47 3.05 7.48 0.53
CA LEU A 47 1.89 8.37 0.59
C LEU A 47 1.52 8.75 2.03
N GLY A 48 2.30 8.28 3.02
CA GLY A 48 2.27 8.72 4.41
C GLY A 48 2.76 10.15 4.57
N ILE A 49 2.18 10.87 5.54
CA ILE A 49 2.81 12.10 6.02
C ILE A 49 4.03 11.68 6.85
N THR A 50 5.22 12.08 6.40
CA THR A 50 6.42 11.93 7.21
C THR A 50 6.61 13.16 8.07
N LYS A 51 6.71 12.94 9.38
CA LYS A 51 7.10 13.97 10.35
C LYS A 51 8.58 13.79 10.66
N VAL A 52 9.36 14.86 10.48
CA VAL A 52 10.76 14.90 10.93
C VAL A 52 10.76 14.90 12.46
N LYS A 53 11.54 14.02 13.06
CA LYS A 53 11.61 13.84 14.52
C LYS A 53 13.01 14.13 15.02
N CYS A 54 13.15 14.42 16.31
CA CYS A 54 14.46 14.45 16.95
C CYS A 54 15.09 13.06 16.88
N PRO A 55 16.35 12.92 16.41
CA PRO A 55 17.03 11.64 16.36
C PRO A 55 17.30 11.05 17.75
N VAL A 56 17.27 11.87 18.81
CA VAL A 56 17.49 11.48 20.20
C VAL A 56 16.16 11.16 20.89
N CYS A 57 15.34 12.18 21.19
CA CYS A 57 14.11 12.00 21.98
C CYS A 57 12.89 11.53 21.18
N GLN A 58 12.95 11.54 19.84
CA GLN A 58 11.85 11.18 18.93
C GLN A 58 10.64 12.13 18.90
N ASP A 59 10.73 13.30 19.56
CA ASP A 59 9.71 14.35 19.45
C ASP A 59 9.64 14.92 18.04
N VAL A 60 8.46 15.35 17.61
CA VAL A 60 8.26 15.93 16.29
C VAL A 60 8.87 17.34 16.23
N ILE A 61 9.72 17.57 15.24
CA ILE A 61 10.32 18.88 14.97
C ILE A 61 9.45 19.62 13.95
N GLN A 62 9.09 20.86 14.25
CA GLN A 62 8.28 21.67 13.33
C GLN A 62 9.05 22.01 12.07
N GLN A 63 8.35 22.08 10.93
CA GLN A 63 8.98 22.43 9.65
C GLN A 63 9.64 23.82 9.68
N SER A 64 9.04 24.78 10.36
CA SER A 64 9.62 26.12 10.55
C SER A 64 11.00 26.08 11.23
N GLU A 65 11.31 25.04 11.98
CA GLU A 65 12.58 24.86 12.67
C GLU A 65 13.59 24.09 11.82
N TRP A 66 13.29 22.84 11.44
CA TRP A 66 14.28 22.01 10.74
C TRP A 66 14.64 22.54 9.36
N SER A 67 13.73 23.29 8.70
CA SER A 67 13.99 23.91 7.40
C SER A 67 15.10 24.97 7.44
N LYS A 68 15.39 25.58 8.61
CA LYS A 68 16.50 26.53 8.78
C LYS A 68 17.87 25.89 8.55
N TYR A 69 17.94 24.56 8.62
CA TYR A 69 19.19 23.82 8.60
C TYR A 69 19.44 23.08 7.30
N VAL A 70 18.49 22.95 6.38
CA VAL A 70 18.64 22.19 5.13
C VAL A 70 18.43 23.06 3.88
N ASP A 71 18.89 22.56 2.73
CA ASP A 71 18.74 23.27 1.46
C ASP A 71 17.28 23.31 0.98
N GLN A 72 16.95 24.34 0.19
CA GLN A 72 15.61 24.54 -0.39
C GLN A 72 15.09 23.30 -1.16
N ASN A 73 15.97 22.60 -1.88
CA ASN A 73 15.60 21.39 -2.62
C ASN A 73 15.04 20.27 -1.71
N ILE A 74 15.54 20.15 -0.48
CA ILE A 74 15.04 19.16 0.49
C ILE A 74 13.67 19.59 1.03
N ILE A 75 13.49 20.90 1.25
CA ILE A 75 12.21 21.47 1.67
C ILE A 75 11.14 21.26 0.60
N ASP A 76 11.47 21.52 -0.67
CA ASP A 76 10.56 21.35 -1.80
C ASP A 76 10.19 19.88 -2.01
N LEU A 77 11.16 18.97 -1.84
CA LEU A 77 10.91 17.53 -1.89
C LEU A 77 9.99 17.08 -0.75
N TYR A 78 10.22 17.56 0.47
CA TYR A 78 9.36 17.29 1.62
C TYR A 78 7.93 17.77 1.37
N ASN A 79 7.76 19.01 0.89
CA ASN A 79 6.47 19.59 0.56
C ASN A 79 5.77 18.79 -0.55
N THR A 80 6.52 18.32 -1.54
CA THR A 80 6.01 17.49 -2.63
C THR A 80 5.49 16.16 -2.10
N TYR A 81 6.23 15.46 -1.23
CA TYR A 81 5.81 14.17 -0.68
C TYR A 81 4.64 14.27 0.31
N ASN A 82 4.55 15.38 1.06
CA ASN A 82 3.50 15.63 2.05
C ASN A 82 2.32 16.47 1.51
N LYS A 83 2.30 16.77 0.20
CA LYS A 83 1.17 17.47 -0.43
C LYS A 83 -0.15 16.74 -0.13
N PRO A 84 -1.22 17.44 0.26
CA PRO A 84 -2.52 16.81 0.48
C PRO A 84 -3.07 16.21 -0.82
N TYR A 85 -3.89 15.17 -0.71
CA TYR A 85 -4.55 14.51 -1.85
C TYR A 85 -3.59 13.93 -2.90
N ARG A 86 -2.40 13.45 -2.50
CA ARG A 86 -1.52 12.74 -3.43
C ARG A 86 -2.15 11.41 -3.84
N SER A 87 -2.47 11.29 -5.12
CA SER A 87 -2.97 10.02 -5.65
C SER A 87 -1.88 8.97 -5.71
N PHE A 88 -2.29 7.75 -5.38
CA PHE A 88 -1.51 6.56 -5.71
C PHE A 88 -1.53 6.39 -7.22
N SER A 89 -0.38 6.03 -7.79
CA SER A 89 -0.22 5.86 -9.22
C SER A 89 0.69 4.66 -9.51
N ARG A 90 0.58 4.18 -10.76
CA ARG A 90 1.47 3.20 -11.37
C ARG A 90 1.80 3.67 -12.77
N CYS A 91 3.00 3.38 -13.25
CA CYS A 91 3.31 3.57 -14.66
C CYS A 91 2.73 2.40 -15.48
N CYS A 92 2.06 2.70 -16.59
CA CYS A 92 1.66 1.71 -17.56
C CYS A 92 2.91 1.06 -18.19
N SER A 93 3.02 -0.27 -18.12
CA SER A 93 4.23 -0.97 -18.61
C SER A 93 4.39 -0.93 -20.13
N GLU A 94 3.36 -0.54 -20.87
CA GLU A 94 3.40 -0.50 -22.34
C GLU A 94 3.78 0.88 -22.90
N CYS A 95 3.32 1.96 -22.28
CA CYS A 95 3.55 3.32 -22.79
C CYS A 95 4.24 4.25 -21.79
N GLY A 96 4.46 3.83 -20.54
CA GLY A 96 5.09 4.62 -19.49
C GLY A 96 4.19 5.67 -18.84
N GLU A 97 2.95 5.83 -19.30
CA GLU A 97 2.01 6.82 -18.78
C GLU A 97 1.68 6.57 -17.30
N GLU A 98 1.57 7.64 -16.52
CA GLU A 98 1.18 7.54 -15.12
C GLU A 98 -0.33 7.35 -15.00
N VAL A 99 -0.73 6.24 -14.37
CA VAL A 99 -2.12 5.86 -14.18
C VAL A 99 -2.46 5.99 -12.71
N PHE A 100 -3.41 6.86 -12.41
CA PHE A 100 -3.82 7.20 -11.05
C PHE A 100 -4.95 6.29 -10.56
N ALA A 101 -4.97 6.06 -9.25
CA ALA A 101 -5.98 5.27 -8.56
C ALA A 101 -7.29 6.02 -8.33
N ALA A 102 -7.20 7.31 -8.06
CA ALA A 102 -8.35 8.17 -7.89
C ALA A 102 -8.05 9.53 -8.52
N GLN A 103 -9.08 10.15 -9.06
CA GLN A 103 -8.94 11.51 -9.56
C GLN A 103 -8.72 12.47 -8.37
N VAL A 104 -7.72 13.33 -8.49
CA VAL A 104 -7.47 14.41 -7.53
C VAL A 104 -8.19 15.64 -8.02
N PHE A 105 -9.35 15.95 -7.44
CA PHE A 105 -10.00 17.23 -7.69
C PHE A 105 -10.11 18.02 -6.38
N GLN A 106 -9.55 19.22 -6.38
CA GLN A 106 -9.89 20.23 -5.38
C GLN A 106 -11.11 20.98 -5.92
N VAL A 107 -12.27 20.35 -5.78
CA VAL A 107 -13.51 20.76 -6.44
C VAL A 107 -14.08 22.04 -5.78
N CYS A 108 -14.45 23.06 -6.57
CA CYS A 108 -15.26 24.20 -6.10
C CYS A 108 -16.70 23.75 -5.77
N ALA A 109 -17.51 24.59 -5.12
CA ALA A 109 -18.84 24.16 -4.65
C ALA A 109 -19.76 23.68 -5.80
N GLU A 110 -19.71 24.33 -6.97
CA GLU A 110 -20.57 24.02 -8.11
C GLU A 110 -20.26 22.64 -8.73
N GLU A 111 -18.99 22.29 -8.86
CA GLU A 111 -18.57 21.00 -9.42
C GLU A 111 -18.85 19.84 -8.43
N LYS A 112 -18.86 20.08 -7.11
CA LYS A 112 -19.26 19.08 -6.11
C LYS A 112 -20.72 18.68 -6.29
N GLU A 113 -21.58 19.66 -6.54
CA GLU A 113 -23.00 19.39 -6.79
C GLU A 113 -23.19 18.56 -8.07
N LYS A 114 -22.40 18.83 -9.12
CA LYS A 114 -22.37 18.01 -10.33
C LYS A 114 -21.96 16.57 -10.04
N TYR A 115 -20.88 16.34 -9.29
CA TYR A 115 -20.44 15.00 -8.90
C TYR A 115 -21.49 14.28 -8.05
N PHE A 116 -22.11 14.98 -7.10
CA PHE A 116 -23.19 14.41 -6.29
C PHE A 116 -24.38 13.97 -7.15
N LYS A 117 -24.80 14.80 -8.12
CA LYS A 117 -25.83 14.46 -9.10
C LYS A 117 -25.42 13.25 -9.93
N GLU A 118 -24.20 13.20 -10.44
CA GLU A 118 -23.67 12.07 -11.22
C GLU A 118 -23.65 10.78 -10.40
N ILE A 119 -23.16 10.81 -9.17
CA ILE A 119 -23.18 9.65 -8.25
C ILE A 119 -24.62 9.19 -8.03
N SER A 120 -25.57 10.10 -7.81
CA SER A 120 -26.98 9.74 -7.66
C SER A 120 -27.56 9.02 -8.89
N ILE A 121 -27.10 9.40 -10.10
CA ILE A 121 -27.51 8.78 -11.36
C ILE A 121 -26.88 7.40 -11.49
N LEU A 122 -25.57 7.28 -11.20
CA LEU A 122 -24.83 6.02 -11.26
C LEU A 122 -25.39 5.01 -10.26
N LEU A 123 -25.64 5.43 -9.02
CA LEU A 123 -26.27 4.58 -8.00
C LEU A 123 -27.63 4.08 -8.46
N ARG A 124 -28.49 4.95 -8.99
CA ARG A 124 -29.81 4.53 -9.51
C ARG A 124 -29.66 3.48 -10.63
N LYS A 125 -28.83 3.75 -11.63
CA LYS A 125 -28.55 2.79 -12.72
C LYS A 125 -28.03 1.46 -12.19
N TYR A 126 -27.15 1.51 -11.21
CA TYR A 126 -26.56 0.33 -10.60
C TYR A 126 -27.60 -0.51 -9.83
N PHE A 127 -28.45 0.15 -9.04
CA PHE A 127 -29.57 -0.51 -8.35
C PHE A 127 -30.63 -1.05 -9.32
N ASP A 128 -30.94 -0.37 -10.41
CA ASP A 128 -31.91 -0.84 -11.43
C ASP A 128 -31.45 -2.14 -12.09
N THR A 129 -30.16 -2.19 -12.41
CA THR A 129 -29.50 -3.35 -13.02
C THR A 129 -29.52 -4.56 -12.09
N TYR A 130 -29.34 -4.36 -10.78
CA TYR A 130 -29.24 -5.45 -9.80
C TYR A 130 -30.58 -5.83 -9.15
N GLY A 131 -31.46 -4.85 -8.94
CA GLY A 131 -32.74 -4.98 -8.25
C GLY A 131 -33.80 -5.75 -9.05
N SER A 132 -33.64 -5.87 -10.37
CA SER A 132 -34.54 -6.63 -11.24
C SER A 132 -34.34 -8.16 -11.17
N GLY A 133 -33.45 -8.66 -10.33
CA GLY A 133 -33.05 -10.08 -10.25
C GLY A 133 -34.02 -11.05 -9.55
N LYS A 134 -35.23 -10.64 -9.15
CA LYS A 134 -36.30 -11.59 -8.72
C LYS A 134 -37.67 -11.15 -9.21
N ASN A 135 -38.41 -12.09 -9.79
CA ASN A 135 -39.82 -11.99 -10.19
C ASN A 135 -40.66 -11.20 -9.18
N CYS A 136 -40.92 -9.93 -9.47
CA CYS A 136 -42.10 -9.24 -8.99
C CYS A 136 -42.96 -8.96 -10.21
N LYS A 137 -43.95 -9.82 -10.44
CA LYS A 137 -45.07 -9.50 -11.32
C LYS A 137 -45.82 -8.32 -10.70
N GLY A 138 -45.41 -7.12 -11.08
CA GLY A 138 -46.03 -5.87 -10.66
C GLY A 138 -45.43 -4.75 -11.48
N LYS A 139 -46.13 -4.32 -12.52
CA LYS A 139 -45.90 -3.03 -13.17
C LYS A 139 -46.07 -1.96 -12.09
N GLY A 140 -44.96 -1.53 -11.50
CA GLY A 140 -44.92 -0.52 -10.46
C GLY A 140 -43.60 0.22 -10.57
N THR A 141 -43.69 1.44 -11.07
CA THR A 141 -42.63 2.44 -11.15
C THR A 141 -41.69 2.39 -9.95
N LEU A 142 -40.39 2.46 -10.26
CA LEU A 142 -39.24 2.49 -9.36
C LEU A 142 -39.23 3.71 -8.42
N ASN A 143 -40.22 3.82 -7.54
CA ASN A 143 -40.34 4.85 -6.50
C ASN A 143 -40.13 4.28 -5.09
N ARG A 144 -39.68 3.02 -4.97
CA ARG A 144 -39.71 2.27 -3.69
C ARG A 144 -38.37 1.72 -3.22
N VAL A 145 -37.29 1.90 -3.97
CA VAL A 145 -35.92 1.64 -3.46
C VAL A 145 -35.43 2.97 -2.89
N THR A 146 -35.55 3.16 -1.57
CA THR A 146 -34.90 4.21 -0.72
C THR A 146 -35.84 4.64 0.43
N LYS A 147 -36.24 3.72 1.31
CA LYS A 147 -36.79 4.16 2.61
C LYS A 147 -36.04 3.67 3.84
N ASN A 148 -35.41 2.49 3.82
CA ASN A 148 -34.81 1.95 5.05
C ASN A 148 -33.34 1.54 4.85
N GLN A 149 -32.50 1.89 5.85
CA GLN A 149 -31.09 1.50 5.97
C GLN A 149 -30.88 -0.02 5.76
N SER A 150 -31.83 -0.84 6.22
CA SER A 150 -31.81 -2.30 6.10
C SER A 150 -31.76 -2.83 4.66
N ASP A 151 -32.39 -2.12 3.71
CA ASP A 151 -32.43 -2.53 2.30
C ASP A 151 -31.08 -2.26 1.62
N ILE A 152 -30.39 -1.19 2.05
CA ILE A 152 -29.04 -0.84 1.59
C ILE A 152 -28.03 -1.84 2.16
N ASP A 153 -28.13 -2.16 3.45
CA ASP A 153 -27.21 -3.10 4.10
C ASP A 153 -27.33 -4.51 3.47
N SER A 154 -28.55 -4.99 3.25
CA SER A 154 -28.81 -6.29 2.57
C SER A 154 -28.27 -6.31 1.14
N PHE A 155 -28.35 -5.19 0.42
CA PHE A 155 -27.77 -5.05 -0.91
C PHE A 155 -26.24 -5.12 -0.85
N LEU A 156 -25.62 -4.39 0.08
CA LEU A 156 -24.16 -4.32 0.22
C LEU A 156 -23.56 -5.68 0.58
N GLU A 157 -24.21 -6.42 1.48
CA GLU A 157 -23.80 -7.80 1.82
C GLU A 157 -23.86 -8.73 0.61
N LYS A 158 -24.93 -8.66 -0.19
CA LYS A 158 -25.08 -9.48 -1.39
C LYS A 158 -24.05 -9.12 -2.47
N TYR A 159 -23.81 -7.82 -2.69
CA TYR A 159 -22.77 -7.36 -3.61
C TYR A 159 -21.38 -7.80 -3.18
N GLN A 160 -21.07 -7.69 -1.88
CA GLN A 160 -19.80 -8.13 -1.33
C GLN A 160 -19.59 -9.64 -1.55
N ALA A 161 -20.62 -10.46 -1.32
CA ALA A 161 -20.56 -11.90 -1.57
C ALA A 161 -20.34 -12.22 -3.06
N ASP A 162 -21.09 -11.58 -3.96
CA ASP A 162 -20.98 -11.76 -5.41
C ASP A 162 -19.58 -11.35 -5.92
N TYR A 163 -19.07 -10.20 -5.44
CA TYR A 163 -17.73 -9.70 -5.76
C TYR A 163 -16.64 -10.69 -5.30
N LEU A 164 -16.75 -11.22 -4.07
CA LEU A 164 -15.82 -12.21 -3.52
C LEU A 164 -15.82 -13.52 -4.30
N ALA A 165 -16.99 -13.99 -4.76
CA ALA A 165 -17.11 -15.18 -5.60
C ALA A 165 -16.47 -14.96 -6.99
N TYR A 166 -16.65 -13.78 -7.57
CA TYR A 166 -16.03 -13.44 -8.85
C TYR A 166 -14.50 -13.42 -8.78
N ILE A 167 -13.92 -12.81 -7.75
CA ILE A 167 -12.45 -12.79 -7.57
C ILE A 167 -11.88 -14.14 -7.13
N SER A 168 -12.68 -15.04 -6.56
CA SER A 168 -12.25 -16.40 -6.19
C SER A 168 -12.31 -17.40 -7.36
N GLY A 169 -12.98 -17.06 -8.46
CA GLY A 169 -13.18 -17.95 -9.59
C GLY A 169 -14.17 -19.08 -9.32
N GLU A 170 -14.96 -19.00 -8.24
CA GLU A 170 -16.06 -19.91 -7.97
C GLU A 170 -17.24 -19.54 -8.87
N ASP A 171 -17.50 -20.34 -9.92
CA ASP A 171 -18.48 -20.08 -10.98
C ASP A 171 -19.90 -19.82 -10.43
N PRO A 172 -20.33 -18.54 -10.33
CA PRO A 172 -21.71 -18.26 -10.01
C PRO A 172 -22.48 -18.46 -11.30
N LYS A 173 -23.61 -19.17 -11.25
CA LYS A 173 -24.61 -19.22 -12.32
C LYS A 173 -25.30 -17.84 -12.51
N ILE A 174 -24.52 -16.78 -12.67
CA ILE A 174 -24.92 -15.40 -12.88
C ILE A 174 -24.22 -14.99 -14.17
N GLY A 175 -25.01 -14.66 -15.20
CA GLY A 175 -24.50 -14.42 -16.56
C GLY A 175 -23.30 -13.46 -16.56
N LEU A 176 -22.13 -13.97 -16.96
CA LEU A 176 -20.82 -13.32 -16.87
C LEU A 176 -20.73 -11.90 -17.50
N LYS A 177 -21.64 -11.55 -18.41
CA LYS A 177 -21.70 -10.18 -18.97
C LYS A 177 -22.18 -9.15 -17.94
N THR A 178 -23.00 -9.55 -16.97
CA THR A 178 -23.61 -8.61 -16.00
C THR A 178 -22.69 -8.28 -14.82
N HIS A 179 -21.90 -9.24 -14.32
CA HIS A 179 -21.07 -9.01 -13.12
C HIS A 179 -19.86 -8.11 -13.39
N ALA A 180 -19.17 -8.26 -14.52
CA ALA A 180 -18.05 -7.40 -14.87
C ALA A 180 -18.48 -5.93 -15.05
N ASP A 181 -19.63 -5.70 -15.68
CA ASP A 181 -20.21 -4.36 -15.84
C ASP A 181 -20.67 -3.77 -14.49
N MET A 182 -21.15 -4.61 -13.57
CA MET A 182 -21.44 -4.20 -12.20
C MET A 182 -20.19 -3.79 -11.43
N VAL A 183 -19.10 -4.56 -11.53
CA VAL A 183 -17.83 -4.22 -10.87
C VAL A 183 -17.28 -2.92 -11.42
N LYS A 184 -17.35 -2.70 -12.73
CA LYS A 184 -16.98 -1.42 -13.36
C LYS A 184 -17.84 -0.25 -12.86
N SER A 185 -19.15 -0.44 -12.78
CA SER A 185 -20.08 0.59 -12.28
C SER A 185 -19.80 0.94 -10.81
N ALA A 186 -19.58 -0.08 -9.97
CA ALA A 186 -19.23 0.12 -8.56
C ALA A 186 -17.86 0.79 -8.39
N ALA A 187 -16.87 0.42 -9.23
CA ALA A 187 -15.57 1.08 -9.26
C ALA A 187 -15.70 2.57 -9.62
N GLU A 188 -16.51 2.92 -10.63
CA GLU A 188 -16.75 4.31 -11.02
C GLU A 188 -17.41 5.12 -9.89
N ILE A 189 -18.45 4.57 -9.26
CA ILE A 189 -19.11 5.19 -8.10
C ILE A 189 -18.10 5.39 -6.96
N SER A 190 -17.34 4.34 -6.64
CA SER A 190 -16.33 4.37 -5.59
C SER A 190 -15.28 5.46 -5.85
N SER A 191 -14.73 5.53 -7.07
CA SER A 191 -13.73 6.53 -7.44
C SER A 191 -14.28 7.96 -7.31
N LYS A 192 -15.52 8.20 -7.74
CA LYS A 192 -16.20 9.50 -7.58
C LYS A 192 -16.48 9.84 -6.11
N MET A 193 -16.80 8.85 -5.27
CA MET A 193 -16.95 9.05 -3.83
C MET A 193 -15.62 9.43 -3.17
N VAL A 194 -14.50 8.80 -3.56
CA VAL A 194 -13.17 9.20 -3.10
C VAL A 194 -12.91 10.67 -3.44
N ALA A 195 -13.20 11.08 -4.69
CA ALA A 195 -12.99 12.45 -5.15
C ALA A 195 -13.79 13.53 -4.41
N LEU A 196 -14.86 13.16 -3.69
CA LEU A 196 -15.68 14.09 -2.89
C LEU A 196 -15.17 14.32 -1.45
N GLU A 197 -14.27 13.49 -0.94
CA GLU A 197 -13.77 13.64 0.43
C GLU A 197 -12.84 14.86 0.57
N VAL A 198 -13.14 15.70 1.57
CA VAL A 198 -12.52 17.02 1.79
C VAL A 198 -11.45 17.00 2.87
N ARG A 199 -11.25 15.87 3.54
CA ARG A 199 -10.18 15.69 4.53
C ARG A 199 -9.08 14.86 3.88
N PRO A 200 -7.84 15.37 3.76
CA PRO A 200 -6.75 14.66 3.08
C PRO A 200 -6.48 13.25 3.63
N ASP A 201 -6.52 13.08 4.95
CA ASP A 201 -6.27 11.78 5.59
C ASP A 201 -7.35 10.75 5.24
N ALA A 202 -8.62 11.15 5.28
CA ALA A 202 -9.74 10.29 4.91
C ALA A 202 -9.76 10.01 3.41
N TRP A 203 -9.43 11.00 2.58
CA TRP A 203 -9.32 10.84 1.12
C TRP A 203 -8.27 9.78 0.79
N LYS A 204 -7.12 9.82 1.47
CA LYS A 204 -6.05 8.83 1.30
C LYS A 204 -6.53 7.43 1.68
N GLU A 205 -7.19 7.29 2.84
CA GLU A 205 -7.72 6.00 3.29
C GLU A 205 -8.73 5.43 2.29
N LEU A 206 -9.68 6.26 1.84
CA LEU A 206 -10.70 5.89 0.85
C LEU A 206 -10.09 5.49 -0.50
N GLN A 207 -9.05 6.18 -0.97
CA GLN A 207 -8.34 5.78 -2.18
C GLN A 207 -7.74 4.38 -2.05
N PHE A 208 -7.12 4.04 -0.92
CA PHE A 208 -6.55 2.71 -0.75
C PHE A 208 -7.61 1.63 -0.55
N MET A 209 -8.75 1.98 0.03
CA MET A 209 -9.94 1.11 0.04
C MET A 209 -10.47 0.90 -1.39
N HIS A 210 -10.50 1.94 -2.21
CA HIS A 210 -10.83 1.82 -3.62
C HIS A 210 -9.85 0.88 -4.34
N VAL A 211 -8.54 1.07 -4.21
CA VAL A 211 -7.51 0.18 -4.82
C VAL A 211 -7.63 -1.27 -4.33
N ALA A 212 -7.98 -1.48 -3.06
CA ALA A 212 -8.14 -2.82 -2.51
C ALA A 212 -9.29 -3.60 -3.16
N ASN A 213 -10.40 -2.91 -3.47
CA ASN A 213 -11.63 -3.51 -4.00
C ASN A 213 -11.78 -3.35 -5.53
N PHE A 214 -11.13 -2.36 -6.13
CA PHE A 214 -11.26 -1.99 -7.54
C PHE A 214 -9.86 -1.69 -8.12
N PRO A 215 -9.01 -2.71 -8.28
CA PRO A 215 -7.63 -2.50 -8.70
C PRO A 215 -7.47 -2.21 -10.20
N GLN A 216 -8.53 -2.35 -11.00
CA GLN A 216 -8.50 -2.06 -12.43
C GLN A 216 -8.49 -0.54 -12.65
N SER A 217 -7.52 -0.04 -13.40
CA SER A 217 -7.51 1.35 -13.86
C SER A 217 -7.09 1.44 -15.31
N HIS A 218 -7.62 2.45 -16.00
CA HIS A 218 -7.51 2.60 -17.44
C HIS A 218 -6.38 3.56 -17.81
N CYS A 219 -5.46 3.13 -18.65
CA CYS A 219 -4.43 4.00 -19.20
C CYS A 219 -5.01 4.88 -20.30
N THR A 220 -5.05 6.20 -20.09
CA THR A 220 -5.60 7.17 -21.04
C THR A 220 -4.82 7.30 -22.34
N ARG A 221 -3.56 6.83 -22.37
CA ARG A 221 -2.69 6.91 -23.55
C ARG A 221 -2.79 5.71 -24.48
N CYS A 222 -2.70 4.49 -23.95
CA CYS A 222 -2.74 3.26 -24.76
C CYS A 222 -4.06 2.48 -24.65
N ASN A 223 -4.99 2.96 -23.83
CA ASN A 223 -6.32 2.37 -23.64
C ASN A 223 -6.31 0.96 -23.01
N ASN A 224 -5.19 0.55 -22.41
CA ASN A 224 -5.09 -0.73 -21.70
C ASN A 224 -5.44 -0.60 -20.22
N ASP A 225 -6.06 -1.64 -19.70
CA ASP A 225 -6.42 -1.74 -18.30
C ASP A 225 -5.29 -2.39 -17.50
N ILE A 226 -4.78 -1.64 -16.52
CA ILE A 226 -3.70 -2.09 -15.65
C ILE A 226 -4.22 -2.51 -14.28
N CYS A 227 -3.41 -3.27 -13.55
CA CYS A 227 -3.70 -3.60 -12.15
C CYS A 227 -2.91 -2.71 -11.19
N LEU A 228 -3.59 -1.86 -10.42
CA LEU A 228 -2.98 -0.94 -9.45
C LEU A 228 -2.29 -1.66 -8.27
N GLN A 229 -2.75 -2.87 -7.92
CA GLN A 229 -2.18 -3.65 -6.82
C GLN A 229 -0.78 -4.21 -7.13
N CYS A 230 -0.58 -4.79 -8.33
CA CYS A 230 0.70 -5.41 -8.72
C CYS A 230 1.50 -4.65 -9.79
N GLY A 231 0.87 -3.71 -10.49
CA GLY A 231 1.48 -2.93 -11.57
C GLY A 231 1.63 -3.67 -12.90
N GLU A 232 0.95 -4.80 -13.09
CA GLU A 232 0.94 -5.51 -14.39
C GLU A 232 0.10 -4.74 -15.42
N SER A 233 0.49 -4.83 -16.70
CA SER A 233 -0.14 -4.14 -17.83
C SER A 233 -1.52 -4.67 -18.20
N THR A 234 -1.94 -5.78 -17.57
CA THR A 234 -3.26 -6.36 -17.75
C THR A 234 -3.93 -6.55 -16.39
N HIS A 235 -5.15 -6.05 -16.27
CA HIS A 235 -6.03 -6.45 -15.17
C HIS A 235 -6.40 -7.93 -15.32
N HIS A 236 -6.43 -8.67 -14.21
CA HIS A 236 -6.58 -10.12 -14.18
C HIS A 236 -7.79 -10.54 -13.32
N PRO A 237 -9.01 -10.48 -13.87
CA PRO A 237 -10.22 -10.79 -13.10
C PRO A 237 -10.27 -12.26 -12.69
N GLY A 238 -10.84 -12.54 -11.51
CA GLY A 238 -10.92 -13.91 -10.97
C GLY A 238 -9.59 -14.49 -10.48
N MET A 239 -8.51 -13.71 -10.50
CA MET A 239 -7.21 -14.09 -9.96
C MET A 239 -6.68 -13.01 -9.03
N THR A 240 -6.11 -13.42 -7.90
CA THR A 240 -5.23 -12.55 -7.11
C THR A 240 -3.97 -12.22 -7.92
N CYS A 241 -3.33 -11.09 -7.60
CA CYS A 241 -2.06 -10.71 -8.23
C CYS A 241 -1.00 -11.82 -8.15
N ILE A 242 -0.94 -12.54 -7.03
CA ILE A 242 0.02 -13.62 -6.83
C ILE A 242 -0.29 -14.81 -7.74
N GLN A 243 -1.58 -15.18 -7.89
CA GLN A 243 -1.99 -16.24 -8.82
C GLN A 243 -1.67 -15.86 -10.27
N PHE A 244 -1.99 -14.63 -10.67
CA PHE A 244 -1.70 -14.15 -12.02
C PHE A 244 -0.19 -14.15 -12.33
N MET A 245 0.64 -13.65 -11.41
CA MET A 245 2.09 -13.69 -11.55
C MET A 245 2.62 -15.13 -11.65
N ARG A 246 2.11 -16.06 -10.83
CA ARG A 246 2.45 -17.50 -10.94
C ARG A 246 2.04 -18.08 -12.29
N TYR A 247 0.86 -17.70 -12.80
CA TYR A 247 0.38 -18.11 -14.11
C TYR A 247 1.31 -17.62 -15.24
N LYS A 248 1.77 -16.37 -15.20
CA LYS A 248 2.78 -15.85 -16.14
C LYS A 248 4.10 -16.63 -16.08
N VAL A 249 4.56 -16.97 -14.87
CA VAL A 249 5.80 -17.76 -14.69
C VAL A 249 5.65 -19.18 -15.22
N ALA A 250 4.50 -19.80 -15.04
CA ALA A 250 4.22 -21.15 -15.53
C ALA A 250 3.98 -21.20 -17.05
N ASN A 251 3.50 -20.11 -17.64
CA ASN A 251 3.11 -20.05 -19.06
C ASN A 251 3.78 -18.87 -19.79
N PRO A 252 5.13 -18.77 -19.79
CA PRO A 252 5.81 -17.61 -20.36
C PRO A 252 5.45 -17.41 -21.83
N HIS A 253 5.30 -18.50 -22.60
CA HIS A 253 4.96 -18.47 -24.02
C HIS A 253 3.66 -17.73 -24.37
N LEU A 254 2.69 -17.63 -23.44
CA LEU A 254 1.44 -16.90 -23.68
C LEU A 254 1.60 -15.37 -23.60
N PHE A 255 2.73 -14.91 -23.06
CA PHE A 255 3.01 -13.49 -22.84
C PHE A 255 4.25 -13.02 -23.63
N ILE A 256 4.84 -13.90 -24.45
CA ILE A 256 5.90 -13.57 -25.40
C ILE A 256 5.24 -12.95 -26.64
N LEU A 257 5.34 -11.63 -26.78
CA LEU A 257 5.25 -11.01 -28.11
C LEU A 257 6.60 -11.20 -28.79
N ASN A 258 6.59 -11.73 -30.01
CA ASN A 258 7.78 -11.90 -30.85
C ASN A 258 8.49 -10.55 -31.02
N HIS A 259 9.52 -10.29 -30.20
CA HIS A 259 10.76 -9.56 -30.49
C HIS A 259 11.38 -9.00 -29.19
N CYS A 260 12.68 -9.26 -29.02
CA CYS A 260 13.65 -8.61 -28.10
C CYS A 260 14.02 -9.35 -26.79
N HIS A 261 15.32 -9.29 -26.47
CA HIS A 261 16.03 -9.78 -25.28
C HIS A 261 15.48 -9.28 -23.93
N VAL A 262 14.54 -8.34 -23.93
CA VAL A 262 13.88 -7.72 -22.75
C VAL A 262 12.99 -8.71 -21.98
N HIS A 263 12.68 -9.87 -22.55
CA HIS A 263 11.74 -10.84 -21.97
C HIS A 263 12.28 -11.60 -20.75
N ASN A 264 13.61 -11.84 -20.66
CA ASN A 264 14.17 -12.60 -19.55
C ASN A 264 14.06 -11.80 -18.24
N ASP A 265 14.40 -10.52 -18.29
CA ASP A 265 14.40 -9.64 -17.11
C ASP A 265 12.98 -9.46 -16.55
N ALA A 266 11.96 -9.35 -17.40
CA ALA A 266 10.57 -9.23 -16.96
C ALA A 266 10.09 -10.48 -16.19
N LEU A 267 10.46 -11.67 -16.65
CA LEU A 267 10.10 -12.93 -16.00
C LEU A 267 10.86 -13.11 -14.68
N GLU A 268 12.16 -12.81 -14.66
CA GLU A 268 12.97 -12.84 -13.44
C GLU A 268 12.48 -11.81 -12.41
N ASN A 269 12.06 -10.62 -12.84
CA ASN A 269 11.42 -9.63 -11.98
C ASN A 269 10.13 -10.18 -11.34
N ILE A 270 9.29 -10.91 -12.08
CA ILE A 270 8.08 -11.54 -11.54
C ILE A 270 8.44 -12.64 -10.53
N LYS A 271 9.43 -13.50 -10.84
CA LYS A 271 9.91 -14.53 -9.91
C LYS A 271 10.44 -13.91 -8.61
N TRP A 272 11.22 -12.84 -8.72
CA TRP A 272 11.74 -12.11 -7.58
C TRP A 272 10.61 -11.48 -6.74
N LYS A 273 9.61 -10.84 -7.38
CA LYS A 273 8.41 -10.31 -6.70
C LYS A 273 7.67 -11.41 -5.94
N LEU A 274 7.48 -12.58 -6.56
CA LEU A 274 6.80 -13.72 -5.93
C LEU A 274 7.56 -14.27 -4.71
N ALA A 275 8.89 -14.26 -4.74
CA ALA A 275 9.72 -14.76 -3.65
C ALA A 275 9.84 -13.76 -2.48
N ASN A 276 9.85 -12.46 -2.77
CA ASN A 276 10.22 -11.43 -1.78
C ASN A 276 9.05 -10.54 -1.34
N SER A 277 7.92 -10.55 -2.06
CA SER A 277 6.79 -9.66 -1.75
C SER A 277 5.57 -10.38 -1.18
N LYS A 278 4.81 -9.68 -0.35
CA LYS A 278 3.48 -10.07 0.10
C LYS A 278 2.52 -8.88 0.00
N SER A 279 1.24 -9.12 -0.25
CA SER A 279 0.25 -8.03 -0.34
C SER A 279 0.13 -7.23 0.97
N CYS A 280 -0.32 -5.99 0.97
CA CYS A 280 -0.75 -5.34 2.21
C CYS A 280 -2.09 -5.94 2.66
N PRO A 281 -2.31 -6.25 3.95
CA PRO A 281 -3.63 -6.68 4.43
C PRO A 281 -4.71 -5.60 4.31
N ASN A 282 -4.32 -4.32 4.17
CA ASN A 282 -5.25 -3.20 4.08
C ASN A 282 -5.50 -2.75 2.63
N CYS A 283 -4.44 -2.52 1.84
CA CYS A 283 -4.59 -2.00 0.47
C CYS A 283 -4.30 -3.02 -0.65
N SER A 284 -3.99 -4.27 -0.31
CA SER A 284 -3.67 -5.36 -1.25
C SER A 284 -2.45 -5.18 -2.16
N ILE A 285 -1.81 -4.01 -2.17
CA ILE A 285 -0.57 -3.72 -2.91
C ILE A 285 0.57 -4.64 -2.44
N LEU A 286 1.35 -5.19 -3.37
CA LEU A 286 2.54 -5.99 -3.04
C LEU A 286 3.62 -5.13 -2.37
N ILE A 287 4.08 -5.57 -1.19
CA ILE A 287 5.12 -4.93 -0.39
C ILE A 287 6.29 -5.91 -0.30
N ASN A 288 7.50 -5.43 -0.57
CA ASN A 288 8.74 -6.11 -0.20
C ASN A 288 9.13 -5.74 1.24
N ARG A 289 9.74 -6.67 1.98
CA ARG A 289 10.22 -6.42 3.33
C ARG A 289 11.74 -6.26 3.31
N ASP A 290 12.24 -5.16 3.85
CA ASP A 290 13.66 -4.98 4.17
C ASP A 290 13.98 -5.69 5.50
N ASP A 291 15.15 -6.33 5.57
CA ASP A 291 15.43 -7.50 6.42
C ASP A 291 15.11 -7.42 7.94
N GLY A 292 14.82 -8.59 8.52
CA GLY A 292 14.88 -8.87 9.98
C GLY A 292 13.64 -8.55 10.82
N CYS A 293 12.87 -7.49 10.51
CA CYS A 293 11.76 -7.04 11.37
C CYS A 293 10.37 -7.56 10.92
N ASN A 294 9.61 -8.13 11.86
CA ASN A 294 8.23 -8.55 11.59
C ASN A 294 7.25 -7.37 11.54
N LYS A 295 7.61 -6.20 12.08
CA LYS A 295 6.77 -5.00 12.06
C LYS A 295 6.95 -4.30 10.73
N VAL A 296 5.90 -4.24 9.93
CA VAL A 296 5.91 -3.62 8.61
C VAL A 296 4.94 -2.46 8.60
N ASP A 297 5.44 -1.29 8.22
CA ASP A 297 4.65 -0.09 7.94
C ASP A 297 4.50 0.03 6.42
N CYS A 298 3.28 -0.12 5.90
CA CYS A 298 3.04 0.01 4.46
C CYS A 298 3.35 1.44 3.99
N LEU A 299 4.37 1.61 3.15
CA LEU A 299 4.76 2.93 2.62
C LEU A 299 3.65 3.60 1.79
N HIS A 300 2.69 2.82 1.28
CA HIS A 300 1.54 3.35 0.55
C HIS A 300 0.43 3.79 1.52
N CYS A 301 -0.30 2.84 2.12
CA CYS A 301 -1.48 3.16 2.92
C CYS A 301 -1.18 3.55 4.38
N GLY A 302 0.04 3.33 4.87
CA GLY A 302 0.41 3.58 6.27
C GLY A 302 -0.04 2.49 7.25
N TYR A 303 -0.73 1.44 6.79
CA TYR A 303 -1.17 0.35 7.65
C TYR A 303 0.03 -0.40 8.22
N ARG A 304 0.00 -0.60 9.54
CA ARG A 304 1.05 -1.24 10.31
C ARG A 304 0.63 -2.67 10.68
N PHE A 305 1.36 -3.66 10.19
CA PHE A 305 1.00 -5.08 10.30
C PHE A 305 2.21 -5.98 10.58
N CYS A 306 1.93 -7.21 10.99
CA CYS A 306 2.95 -8.24 11.16
C CYS A 306 3.19 -9.02 9.86
N TRP A 307 4.44 -9.09 9.39
CA TRP A 307 4.83 -9.80 8.18
C TRP A 307 4.47 -11.30 8.21
N ILE A 308 4.48 -11.90 9.40
CA ILE A 308 4.25 -13.33 9.59
C ILE A 308 2.75 -13.65 9.64
N CYS A 309 2.02 -13.05 10.59
CA CYS A 309 0.61 -13.40 10.78
C CYS A 309 -0.37 -12.52 10.00
N ARG A 310 0.11 -11.45 9.35
CA ARG A 310 -0.69 -10.59 8.45
C ARG A 310 -1.76 -9.76 9.15
N ASN A 311 -1.88 -9.86 10.48
CA ASN A 311 -2.78 -9.05 11.29
C ASN A 311 -2.18 -7.67 11.61
N ARG A 312 -3.03 -6.76 12.10
CA ARG A 312 -2.60 -5.48 12.67
C ARG A 312 -1.47 -5.72 13.67
N TRP A 313 -0.42 -4.91 13.59
CA TRP A 313 0.71 -5.04 14.50
C TRP A 313 0.24 -4.84 15.94
N SER A 314 0.73 -5.71 16.80
CA SER A 314 0.59 -5.61 18.25
C SER A 314 1.88 -6.07 18.90
N GLU A 315 2.07 -5.74 20.17
CA GLU A 315 3.24 -6.20 20.95
C GLU A 315 3.32 -7.73 21.01
N ASN A 316 2.18 -8.42 20.89
CA ASN A 316 2.09 -9.89 20.81
C ASN A 316 2.74 -10.50 19.56
N CYS A 317 2.93 -9.71 18.49
CA CYS A 317 3.54 -10.16 17.25
C CYS A 317 5.07 -10.29 17.34
N GLY A 318 5.74 -9.65 18.30
CA GLY A 318 7.19 -9.72 18.51
C GLY A 318 8.05 -9.31 17.29
N PHE A 319 9.07 -8.49 17.49
CA PHE A 319 9.91 -8.00 16.38
C PHE A 319 10.56 -9.10 15.54
N TYR A 320 10.95 -10.23 16.14
CA TYR A 320 11.61 -11.34 15.44
C TYR A 320 10.83 -12.65 15.46
N LYS A 321 9.98 -12.87 16.48
CA LYS A 321 9.20 -14.12 16.64
C LYS A 321 7.73 -13.82 16.86
N CYS A 322 6.91 -14.17 15.87
CA CYS A 322 5.47 -14.03 15.96
C CYS A 322 4.81 -15.15 16.75
N ARG A 323 4.26 -14.80 17.92
CA ARG A 323 3.53 -15.75 18.80
C ARG A 323 2.15 -16.09 18.28
N MET A 324 1.60 -15.27 17.39
CA MET A 324 0.30 -15.47 16.74
C MET A 324 0.37 -16.44 15.55
N ALA A 325 1.56 -16.89 15.16
CA ALA A 325 1.77 -17.77 14.00
C ALA A 325 1.34 -19.24 14.20
N LYS A 326 0.45 -19.56 15.15
CA LYS A 326 0.20 -20.95 15.57
C LYS A 326 -0.64 -21.77 14.56
N SER A 327 -0.15 -22.98 14.28
CA SER A 327 -0.78 -24.21 13.72
C SER A 327 -0.88 -24.48 12.20
N LYS A 328 0.06 -24.04 11.37
CA LYS A 328 0.40 -24.78 10.11
C LYS A 328 1.82 -25.35 10.17
N ARG A 329 2.09 -26.19 11.18
CA ARG A 329 3.27 -27.07 11.16
C ARG A 329 2.98 -28.29 10.27
N LYS A 330 3.02 -28.10 8.95
CA LYS A 330 3.36 -29.19 8.01
C LYS A 330 4.30 -28.61 6.95
N ARG A 331 5.59 -28.91 7.18
CA ARG A 331 6.74 -28.90 6.27
C ARG A 331 6.80 -27.77 5.24
N ASP A 332 7.28 -26.61 5.66
CA ASP A 332 8.18 -25.80 4.83
C ASP A 332 9.32 -25.34 5.75
N LYS A 333 10.46 -26.05 5.68
CA LYS A 333 11.71 -25.57 6.29
C LYS A 333 12.29 -24.52 5.35
N GLU A 334 11.73 -23.31 5.37
CA GLU A 334 12.37 -22.16 4.73
C GLU A 334 13.65 -21.83 5.50
N LYS A 335 14.79 -22.18 4.89
CA LYS A 335 16.12 -22.04 5.46
C LYS A 335 16.69 -20.69 5.02
N TYR A 336 16.35 -19.62 5.75
CA TYR A 336 17.03 -18.34 5.54
C TYR A 336 18.47 -18.45 6.06
N PRO A 337 19.50 -18.17 5.23
CA PRO A 337 20.86 -18.00 5.74
C PRO A 337 20.90 -16.79 6.70
N PRO A 338 21.75 -16.81 7.73
CA PRO A 338 21.94 -15.65 8.59
C PRO A 338 22.52 -14.48 7.79
N GLU A 339 22.12 -13.28 8.19
CA GLU A 339 22.46 -11.98 7.59
C GLU A 339 23.99 -11.80 7.44
N ILE A 340 24.41 -11.06 6.39
CA ILE A 340 25.80 -10.63 6.23
C ILE A 340 26.16 -9.74 7.42
N GLY A 341 27.12 -10.17 8.24
CA GLY A 341 27.57 -9.45 9.44
C GLY A 341 26.96 -9.94 10.76
N VAL A 342 26.01 -10.88 10.74
CA VAL A 342 25.49 -11.52 11.96
C VAL A 342 26.16 -12.88 12.16
N PRO A 343 26.95 -13.08 13.23
CA PRO A 343 27.56 -14.36 13.50
C PRO A 343 26.49 -15.44 13.67
N ASN A 344 26.61 -16.53 12.92
CA ASN A 344 25.69 -17.65 12.99
C ASN A 344 25.81 -18.34 14.36
N VAL A 345 24.93 -17.95 15.30
CA VAL A 345 24.93 -18.44 16.68
C VAL A 345 24.81 -19.96 16.75
N PHE A 346 24.10 -20.59 15.81
CA PHE A 346 24.00 -22.06 15.75
C PHE A 346 25.33 -22.72 15.35
N MET A 347 26.09 -22.14 14.42
CA MET A 347 27.44 -22.62 14.06
C MET A 347 28.45 -22.40 15.19
N ILE A 348 28.29 -21.32 15.96
CA ILE A 348 29.15 -21.03 17.12
C ILE A 348 28.84 -22.02 18.26
N GLN A 349 27.56 -22.25 18.55
CA GLN A 349 27.13 -23.22 19.56
C GLN A 349 27.53 -24.65 19.21
N SER A 350 27.44 -25.06 17.94
CA SER A 350 27.89 -26.39 17.52
C SER A 350 29.41 -26.58 17.66
N LYS A 351 30.20 -25.51 17.47
CA LYS A 351 31.65 -25.52 17.68
C LYS A 351 32.04 -25.52 19.17
N LEU A 352 31.23 -24.91 20.03
CA LEU A 352 31.43 -24.93 21.48
C LEU A 352 31.14 -26.32 22.08
N ILE A 353 30.11 -27.01 21.57
CA ILE A 353 29.75 -28.37 22.02
C ILE A 353 30.75 -29.42 21.54
N SER A 354 31.41 -29.22 20.39
CA SER A 354 32.48 -30.12 19.92
C SER A 354 33.78 -29.97 20.70
N ASN A 355 34.01 -28.84 21.37
CA ASN A 355 35.23 -28.58 22.14
C ASN A 355 35.12 -28.94 23.63
N SER A 356 33.94 -29.34 24.12
CA SER A 356 33.71 -29.77 25.50
C SER A 356 33.95 -31.27 25.74
N ASN A 357 34.49 -32.01 24.77
CA ASN A 357 34.84 -33.43 24.90
C ASN A 357 36.35 -33.70 25.02
N PHE A 358 37.15 -32.68 25.34
CA PHE A 358 38.54 -32.82 25.78
C PHE A 358 38.77 -32.02 27.06
N LEU A 359 38.26 -32.56 28.17
CA LEU A 359 38.78 -32.35 29.53
C LEU A 359 38.44 -33.58 30.37
#